data_AF-A0A263D8I9-F1
#
_entry.id   AF-A0A263D8I9-F1
#
_cell.length_a   1.000
_cell.length_b   1.000
_cell.length_c   1.000
_cell.angle_alpha   90.00
_cell.angle_beta   90.00
_cell.angle_gamma   90.00
#
_symmetry.space_group_name_H-M   'P 1'
#
loop_
_entity.id
_entity.type
_entity.pdbx_description
1 polymer ?
#
loop_
_entity_poly.entity_id
_entity_poly.type
_entity_poly.pdbx_seq_one_letter_code
_entity_poly.pdbx_strand_id
1 'polypeptide(L)'
;MTYQDDLSAITADDLRGFFVGWPSPPTPAQHLAALRGSHRVVVARAGSGRVAGFVNAIGDGVLTAFVPWLEVLPEHQGQGIGGELVRRILTQLDDVYSVDLVCDAELRPYYERLGLTAVQGMGLRNRTVLG
;
A
#
# COMPACT_ATOMS: atom_id res chain seq x y z
N MET A 1 2.87 -16.74 -5.30
CA MET A 1 2.24 -15.51 -4.77
C MET A 1 0.86 -15.40 -5.38
N THR A 2 -0.17 -15.18 -4.57
CA THR A 2 -1.52 -14.85 -5.06
C THR A 2 -1.82 -13.40 -4.72
N TYR A 3 -2.59 -12.72 -5.56
CA TYR A 3 -2.99 -11.33 -5.36
C TYR A 3 -4.50 -11.25 -5.29
N GLN A 4 -5.03 -10.52 -4.32
CA GLN A 4 -6.46 -10.38 -4.10
C GLN A 4 -6.78 -8.98 -3.56
N ASP A 5 -7.99 -8.53 -3.80
CA ASP A 5 -8.57 -7.27 -3.32
C ASP A 5 -9.71 -7.50 -2.31
N ASP A 6 -10.29 -8.70 -2.28
CA ASP A 6 -11.19 -9.12 -1.21
C ASP A 6 -10.43 -9.41 0.10
N LEU A 7 -10.81 -8.67 1.14
CA LEU A 7 -10.27 -8.78 2.50
C LEU A 7 -11.17 -9.60 3.44
N SER A 8 -12.26 -10.20 2.96
CA SER A 8 -13.21 -10.99 3.76
C SER A 8 -12.52 -12.09 4.58
N ALA A 9 -11.52 -12.75 3.98
CA ALA A 9 -10.73 -13.81 4.61
C ALA A 9 -9.43 -13.32 5.29
N ILE A 10 -9.15 -12.01 5.28
CA ILE A 10 -7.96 -11.43 5.91
C ILE A 10 -8.27 -11.12 7.38
N THR A 11 -7.42 -11.65 8.26
CA THR A 11 -7.42 -11.37 9.70
C THR A 11 -6.30 -10.42 10.08
N ALA A 12 -6.37 -9.84 11.27
CA ALA A 12 -5.30 -9.01 11.79
C ALA A 12 -3.98 -9.79 11.94
N ASP A 13 -4.05 -11.09 12.24
CA ASP A 13 -2.86 -11.93 12.40
C ASP A 13 -2.11 -12.16 11.07
N ASP A 14 -2.83 -12.11 9.95
CA ASP A 14 -2.22 -12.21 8.61
C ASP A 14 -1.32 -11.00 8.29
N LEU A 15 -1.53 -9.87 8.98
CA LEU A 15 -0.89 -8.57 8.74
C LEU A 15 0.24 -8.25 9.75
N ARG A 16 0.78 -9.26 10.44
CA ARG A 16 1.92 -9.08 11.35
C ARG A 16 3.23 -8.86 10.58
N GLY A 17 4.02 -7.90 11.03
CA GLY A 17 5.38 -7.62 10.54
C GLY A 17 5.52 -6.39 9.63
N PHE A 18 4.42 -5.74 9.28
CA PHE A 18 4.41 -4.49 8.50
C PHE A 18 4.76 -3.25 9.33
N PHE A 19 4.94 -2.13 8.64
CA PHE A 19 5.42 -0.85 9.14
C PHE A 19 6.85 -0.95 9.69
N VAL A 20 7.71 -1.67 8.97
CA VAL A 20 9.11 -1.86 9.36
C VAL A 20 9.81 -0.50 9.42
N GLY A 21 10.48 -0.24 10.55
CA GLY A 21 11.21 1.02 10.78
C GLY A 21 10.36 2.18 11.32
N TRP A 22 9.04 1.99 11.50
CA TRP A 22 8.22 3.01 12.16
C TRP A 22 8.52 3.07 13.67
N PRO A 23 8.71 4.26 14.27
CA PRO A 23 8.96 4.40 15.70
C PRO A 23 7.84 3.84 16.58
N SER A 24 6.59 4.08 16.16
CA SER A 24 5.41 3.43 16.72
C SER A 24 4.51 2.96 15.57
N PRO A 25 4.53 1.66 15.23
CA PRO A 25 3.73 1.14 14.14
C PRO A 25 2.26 0.98 14.55
N PRO A 26 1.31 1.12 13.61
CA PRO A 26 -0.07 0.70 13.84
C PRO A 26 -0.14 -0.76 14.29
N THR A 27 -1.07 -1.06 15.22
CA THR A 27 -1.39 -2.45 15.55
C THR A 27 -1.95 -3.18 14.33
N PRO A 28 -1.86 -4.52 14.23
CA PRO A 28 -2.41 -5.26 13.09
C PRO A 28 -3.94 -5.07 12.93
N ALA A 29 -4.67 -4.81 14.02
CA ALA A 29 -6.08 -4.47 13.97
C ALA A 29 -6.34 -3.08 13.34
N GLN A 30 -5.54 -2.06 13.71
CA GLN A 30 -5.60 -0.75 13.06
C GLN A 30 -5.21 -0.83 11.59
N HIS A 31 -4.18 -1.61 11.26
CA HIS A 31 -3.79 -1.87 9.87
C HIS A 31 -4.96 -2.46 9.08
N LEU A 32 -5.58 -3.55 9.56
CA LEU A 32 -6.72 -4.16 8.89
C LEU A 32 -7.89 -3.18 8.72
N ALA A 33 -8.18 -2.37 9.74
CA ALA A 33 -9.22 -1.35 9.67
C ALA A 33 -8.92 -0.31 8.58
N ALA A 34 -7.66 0.14 8.47
CA ALA A 34 -7.25 1.10 7.44
C ALA A 34 -7.36 0.50 6.02
N LEU A 35 -6.97 -0.77 5.84
CA LEU A 35 -7.15 -1.45 4.55
C LEU A 35 -8.63 -1.58 4.17
N ARG A 36 -9.50 -1.94 5.12
CA ARG A 36 -10.95 -2.04 4.90
C ARG A 36 -11.63 -0.70 4.64
N GLY A 37 -11.08 0.40 5.18
CA GLY A 37 -11.57 1.76 4.95
C GLY A 37 -11.02 2.40 3.67
N SER A 38 -10.13 1.73 2.95
CA SER A 38 -9.54 2.26 1.71
C SER A 38 -10.50 2.10 0.52
N HIS A 39 -10.42 3.01 -0.45
CA HIS A 39 -11.21 2.97 -1.66
C HIS A 39 -10.86 1.76 -2.55
N ARG A 40 -9.57 1.44 -2.63
CA ARG A 40 -9.04 0.24 -3.28
C ARG A 40 -7.92 -0.34 -2.43
N VAL A 41 -7.74 -1.65 -2.53
CA VAL A 41 -6.70 -2.40 -1.82
C VAL A 41 -6.31 -3.61 -2.64
N VAL A 42 -5.01 -3.92 -2.65
CA VAL A 42 -4.50 -5.18 -3.17
C VAL A 42 -3.52 -5.75 -2.16
N VAL A 43 -3.68 -7.02 -1.82
CA VAL A 43 -2.77 -7.77 -0.96
C VAL A 43 -2.15 -8.92 -1.72
N ALA A 44 -0.86 -9.15 -1.47
CA ALA A 44 -0.10 -10.30 -1.97
C ALA A 44 -0.01 -11.35 -0.86
N ARG A 45 -0.51 -12.57 -1.07
CA ARG A 45 -0.43 -13.68 -0.12
C ARG A 45 0.60 -14.73 -0.54
N ALA A 46 1.45 -15.09 0.41
CA ALA A 46 2.36 -16.23 0.27
C ALA A 46 1.57 -17.55 0.38
N GLY A 47 2.14 -18.64 -0.14
CA GLY A 47 1.49 -19.97 -0.08
C GLY A 47 1.23 -20.50 1.33
N SER A 48 1.86 -19.92 2.35
CA SER A 48 1.62 -20.19 3.78
C SER A 48 0.34 -19.54 4.33
N GLY A 49 -0.35 -18.72 3.54
CA GLY A 49 -1.54 -17.98 3.96
C GLY A 49 -1.24 -16.57 4.49
N ARG A 50 0.00 -16.24 4.88
CA ARG A 50 0.35 -14.89 5.38
C ARG A 50 0.37 -13.85 4.27
N VAL A 51 0.06 -12.59 4.61
CA VAL A 51 0.22 -11.45 3.69
C VAL A 51 1.70 -11.11 3.61
N ALA A 52 2.23 -11.14 2.38
CA ALA A 52 3.62 -10.84 2.05
C ALA A 52 3.84 -9.37 1.67
N GLY A 53 2.79 -8.70 1.19
CA GLY A 53 2.82 -7.28 0.86
C GLY A 53 1.41 -6.73 0.60
N PHE A 54 1.27 -5.42 0.65
CA PHE A 54 0.01 -4.74 0.39
C PHE A 54 0.23 -3.39 -0.27
N VAL A 55 -0.81 -2.90 -0.92
CA VAL A 55 -0.96 -1.50 -1.34
C VAL A 55 -2.41 -1.10 -1.14
N ASN A 56 -2.65 0.14 -0.75
CA ASN A 56 -4.00 0.69 -0.64
C ASN A 56 -4.08 2.08 -1.24
N ALA A 57 -5.28 2.47 -1.65
CA ALA A 57 -5.60 3.80 -2.13
C ALA A 57 -6.82 4.36 -1.42
N ILE A 58 -6.76 5.63 -1.02
CA ILE A 58 -7.89 6.40 -0.48
C ILE A 58 -8.31 7.43 -1.52
N GLY A 59 -9.59 7.82 -1.58
CA GLY A 59 -10.05 8.75 -2.60
C GLY A 59 -11.55 8.99 -2.55
N ASP A 60 -12.02 9.86 -3.43
CA ASP A 60 -13.44 10.19 -3.61
C ASP A 60 -14.20 9.14 -4.43
N GLY A 61 -13.48 8.24 -5.10
CA GLY A 61 -14.03 7.20 -5.96
C GLY A 61 -14.61 7.69 -7.28
N VAL A 62 -14.24 8.91 -7.71
CA VAL A 62 -14.72 9.54 -8.94
C VAL A 62 -13.60 10.26 -9.69
N LEU A 63 -12.79 11.07 -9.01
CA LEU A 63 -11.80 11.95 -9.62
C LEU A 63 -10.40 11.72 -9.07
N THR A 64 -10.24 11.52 -7.78
CA THR A 64 -8.90 11.55 -7.16
C THR A 64 -8.68 10.39 -6.22
N ALA A 65 -7.47 9.82 -6.30
CA ALA A 65 -6.98 8.82 -5.37
C ALA A 65 -5.56 9.15 -4.91
N PHE A 66 -5.24 8.76 -3.69
CA PHE A 66 -3.92 8.84 -3.08
C PHE A 66 -3.52 7.44 -2.62
N VAL A 67 -2.29 7.01 -2.92
CA VAL A 67 -1.72 5.74 -2.45
C VAL A 67 -0.86 6.03 -1.22
N PRO A 68 -1.40 5.94 0.02
CA PRO A 68 -0.65 6.28 1.22
C PRO A 68 0.44 5.26 1.55
N TRP A 69 0.18 3.96 1.31
CA TRP A 69 1.08 2.90 1.71
C TRP A 69 1.23 1.83 0.62
N LEU A 70 2.48 1.45 0.43
CA LEU A 70 2.94 0.27 -0.30
C LEU A 70 4.03 -0.35 0.56
N GLU A 71 3.89 -1.61 0.93
CA GLU A 71 4.93 -2.31 1.67
C GLU A 71 4.98 -3.78 1.30
N VAL A 72 6.19 -4.33 1.23
CA VAL A 72 6.46 -5.76 1.08
C VAL A 72 7.38 -6.15 2.23
N LEU A 73 7.02 -7.23 2.94
CA LEU A 73 7.82 -7.72 4.06
C LEU A 73 9.26 -8.02 3.61
N PRO A 74 10.28 -7.75 4.46
CA PRO A 74 11.69 -7.87 4.07
C PRO A 74 12.07 -9.20 3.42
N GLU A 75 11.57 -10.32 3.94
CA GLU A 75 11.82 -11.68 3.41
C GLU A 75 11.24 -11.92 2.00
N HIS A 76 10.36 -11.04 1.53
CA HIS A 76 9.70 -11.11 0.23
C HIS A 76 10.13 -9.99 -0.73
N GLN A 77 11.04 -9.11 -0.33
CA GLN A 77 11.55 -8.05 -1.20
C GLN A 77 12.46 -8.57 -2.33
N GLY A 78 12.67 -7.76 -3.36
CA GLY A 78 13.52 -8.11 -4.51
C GLY A 78 12.90 -9.09 -5.51
N GLN A 79 11.65 -9.53 -5.29
CA GLN A 79 10.97 -10.54 -6.12
C GLN A 79 9.91 -9.93 -7.07
N GLY A 80 9.91 -8.61 -7.24
CA GLY A 80 8.96 -7.90 -8.11
C GLY A 80 7.55 -7.68 -7.54
N ILE A 81 7.26 -8.17 -6.32
CA ILE A 81 5.93 -8.08 -5.68
C ILE A 81 5.44 -6.65 -5.55
N GLY A 82 6.30 -5.72 -5.10
CA GLY A 82 5.92 -4.31 -4.95
C GLY A 82 5.48 -3.68 -6.28
N GLY A 83 6.18 -4.00 -7.36
CA GLY A 83 5.84 -3.48 -8.68
C GLY A 83 4.51 -4.04 -9.19
N GLU A 84 4.25 -5.32 -8.94
CA GLU A 84 2.99 -5.96 -9.28
C GLU A 84 1.81 -5.39 -8.46
N LEU A 85 2.01 -5.13 -7.16
CA LEU A 85 1.02 -4.45 -6.32
C LEU A 85 0.66 -3.07 -6.90
N VAL A 86 1.67 -2.26 -7.25
CA VAL A 86 1.43 -0.93 -7.83
C VAL A 86 0.73 -1.03 -9.19
N ARG A 87 1.12 -1.95 -10.07
CA ARG A 87 0.43 -2.13 -11.35
C ARG A 87 -1.05 -2.45 -11.15
N ARG A 88 -1.37 -3.38 -10.25
CA ARG A 88 -2.75 -3.78 -9.97
C ARG A 88 -3.59 -2.65 -9.39
N ILE A 89 -3.08 -1.91 -8.42
CA ILE A 89 -3.85 -0.81 -7.83
C ILE A 89 -4.09 0.31 -8.85
N LEU A 90 -3.11 0.62 -9.71
CA LEU A 90 -3.29 1.60 -10.78
C LEU A 90 -4.30 1.14 -11.83
N THR A 91 -4.33 -0.15 -12.18
CA THR A 91 -5.37 -0.70 -13.05
C THR A 91 -6.77 -0.59 -12.43
N GLN A 92 -6.91 -0.69 -11.12
CA GLN A 92 -8.20 -0.51 -10.43
C GLN A 92 -8.63 0.96 -10.28
N LEU A 93 -7.76 1.90 -10.68
CA LEU A 93 -7.91 3.35 -10.59
C LEU A 93 -7.78 3.99 -11.98
N ASP A 94 -7.95 3.23 -13.06
CA ASP A 94 -7.85 3.75 -14.43
C ASP A 94 -9.05 4.62 -14.83
N ASP A 95 -10.09 4.64 -14.01
CA ASP A 95 -11.32 5.40 -14.15
C ASP A 95 -11.31 6.74 -13.38
N VAL A 96 -10.30 7.01 -12.55
CA VAL A 96 -10.16 8.30 -11.85
C VAL A 96 -9.21 9.26 -12.58
N TYR A 97 -9.46 10.56 -12.43
CA TYR A 97 -8.68 11.61 -13.09
C TYR A 97 -7.22 11.68 -12.62
N SER A 98 -6.95 11.49 -11.33
CA SER A 98 -5.58 11.52 -10.79
C SER A 98 -5.32 10.50 -9.70
N VAL A 99 -4.09 9.97 -9.70
CA VAL A 99 -3.55 9.10 -8.65
C VAL A 99 -2.20 9.65 -8.22
N ASP A 100 -2.08 10.02 -6.94
CA ASP A 100 -0.87 10.60 -6.37
C ASP A 100 -0.27 9.72 -5.26
N LEU A 101 1.05 9.81 -5.08
CA LEU A 101 1.76 9.23 -3.93
C LEU A 101 2.98 10.09 -3.56
N VAL A 102 3.43 9.96 -2.30
CA VAL A 102 4.65 10.62 -1.82
C VAL A 102 5.69 9.54 -1.51
N CYS A 103 6.90 9.70 -2.02
CA CYS A 103 8.01 8.78 -1.80
C CYS A 103 9.33 9.52 -1.60
N ASP A 104 10.32 8.83 -1.03
CA ASP A 104 11.69 9.34 -0.95
C ASP A 104 12.30 9.45 -2.35
N ALA A 105 13.21 10.41 -2.53
CA ALA A 105 13.78 10.74 -3.84
C ALA A 105 14.47 9.55 -4.53
N GLU A 106 15.05 8.62 -3.75
CA GLU A 106 15.68 7.40 -4.25
C GLU A 106 14.70 6.40 -4.90
N LEU A 107 13.41 6.47 -4.53
CA LEU A 107 12.36 5.62 -5.10
C LEU A 107 11.74 6.22 -6.36
N ARG A 108 12.09 7.45 -6.75
CA ARG A 108 11.57 8.09 -7.96
C ARG A 108 11.74 7.21 -9.23
N PRO A 109 12.93 6.65 -9.55
CA PRO A 109 13.08 5.81 -10.75
C PRO A 109 12.23 4.54 -10.70
N TYR A 110 11.91 4.04 -9.50
CA TYR A 110 11.04 2.89 -9.32
C TYR A 110 9.60 3.20 -9.77
N TYR A 111 9.05 4.34 -9.35
CA TYR A 111 7.70 4.76 -9.75
C TYR A 111 7.62 5.27 -11.19
N GLU A 112 8.67 5.92 -11.72
CA GLU A 112 8.71 6.34 -13.13
C GLU A 112 8.63 5.14 -14.09
N ARG A 113 9.29 4.01 -13.77
CA ARG A 113 9.16 2.76 -14.56
C ARG A 113 7.75 2.14 -14.50
N LEU A 114 6.92 2.58 -13.55
CA LEU A 114 5.53 2.14 -13.39
C LEU A 114 4.53 3.12 -14.03
N GLY A 115 5.02 4.19 -14.67
CA GLY A 115 4.19 5.15 -15.41
C GLY A 115 3.81 6.41 -14.64
N LEU A 116 4.30 6.59 -13.41
CA LEU A 116 4.06 7.82 -12.64
C LEU A 116 5.06 8.91 -13.02
N THR A 117 4.65 10.17 -12.84
CA THR A 117 5.51 11.35 -13.05
C THR A 117 5.80 12.05 -11.72
N ALA A 118 7.00 12.61 -11.58
CA ALA A 118 7.39 13.31 -10.36
C ALA A 118 6.62 14.63 -10.17
N VAL A 119 6.10 14.82 -8.96
CA VAL A 119 5.45 16.06 -8.47
C VAL A 119 6.02 16.45 -7.11
N GLN A 120 5.76 17.68 -6.64
CA GLN A 120 6.17 18.12 -5.30
C GLN A 120 5.11 17.75 -4.25
N GLY A 121 5.53 17.06 -3.19
CA GLY A 121 4.66 16.65 -2.09
C GLY A 121 4.91 17.45 -0.81
N MET A 122 3.87 17.64 -0.01
CA MET A 122 3.95 18.18 1.35
C MET A 122 3.23 17.23 2.31
N GLY A 123 3.70 17.15 3.56
CA GLY A 123 3.16 16.22 4.54
C GLY A 123 3.12 16.79 5.95
N LEU A 124 2.03 16.48 6.66
CA LEU A 124 1.92 16.65 8.11
C LEU A 124 1.72 15.25 8.74
N ARG A 125 2.36 15.00 9.88
CA ARG A 125 2.29 13.70 10.58
C ARG A 125 2.14 13.91 12.09
N ASN A 126 0.99 13.53 12.64
CA ASN A 126 0.74 13.53 14.08
C ASN A 126 1.28 12.24 14.70
N ARG A 127 2.60 12.16 14.90
CA ARG A 127 3.27 10.93 15.35
C ARG A 127 2.78 10.41 16.71
N THR A 128 2.28 11.30 17.56
CA THR A 128 1.75 10.97 18.89
C THR A 128 0.43 10.18 18.87
N VAL A 129 -0.25 10.09 17.72
CA VAL A 129 -1.52 9.32 17.62
C VAL A 129 -1.28 7.81 17.70
N LEU A 130 -0.07 7.35 17.36
CA LEU A 130 0.30 5.93 17.41
C LEU A 130 1.08 5.56 18.67
N GLY A 131 1.39 6.52 19.56
CA GLY A 131 2.20 6.33 20.77
C GLY A 131 2.59 7.65 21.41
#